data_AF-U2E0U0-F1
#
_entry.id   AF-U2E0U0-F1
#
_cell.length_a   1.000
_cell.length_b   1.000
_cell.length_c   1.000
_cell.angle_alpha   90.00
_cell.angle_beta   90.00
_cell.angle_gamma   90.00
#
_symmetry.space_group_name_H-M   'P 1'
#
loop_
_entity.id
_entity.type
_entity.pdbx_description
1 polymer ?
#
loop_
_entity_poly.entity_id
_entity_poly.type
_entity_poly.pdbx_seq_one_letter_code
_entity_poly.pdbx_strand_id
1 'polypeptide(L)' 'MSDEPSMFMVEICDRRMQFFYIFAFSLFFLLLTIPYLFVIDPNSALYVVSTLNAVGLGIFALLSGLAIFYCKRNF' A
#
# COMPACT_ATOMS: atom_id res chain seq x y z
N MET A 1 -3.12 28.03 -13.86
CA MET A 1 -2.12 27.40 -12.97
C MET A 1 -1.60 26.21 -13.75
N SER A 2 -0.41 26.33 -14.35
CA SER A 2 0.21 25.21 -15.05
C SER A 2 0.83 24.32 -13.98
N ASP A 3 0.14 23.24 -13.59
CA ASP A 3 0.73 22.19 -12.76
C ASP A 3 1.78 21.48 -13.61
N GLU A 4 3.04 21.92 -13.50
CA GLU A 4 4.17 21.14 -13.99
C GLU A 4 4.09 19.76 -13.31
N PRO A 5 3.94 18.65 -14.07
CA PRO A 5 3.96 17.34 -13.45
C PRO A 5 5.31 17.20 -12.76
N SER A 6 5.30 17.22 -11.42
CA SER A 6 6.50 17.11 -10.62
C SER A 6 7.31 15.92 -11.14
N MET A 7 8.61 16.10 -11.44
CA MET A 7 9.47 15.03 -11.97
C MET A 7 9.30 13.71 -11.21
N PHE A 8 8.99 13.79 -9.91
CA PHE A 8 8.57 12.70 -9.05
C PHE A 8 7.44 11.83 -9.60
N MET A 9 6.35 12.42 -10.12
CA MET A 9 5.23 11.68 -10.70
C MET A 9 5.59 10.98 -12.01
N VAL A 10 6.44 11.62 -12.83
CA VAL A 10 6.94 11.03 -14.07
C VAL A 10 7.81 9.80 -13.75
N GLU A 11 8.66 9.90 -12.73
CA GLU A 11 9.54 8.81 -12.30
C GLU A 11 8.80 7.68 -11.59
N ILE A 12 7.72 7.99 -10.87
CA ILE A 12 6.78 7.00 -10.32
C ILE A 12 6.05 6.25 -11.45
N CYS A 13 5.65 6.96 -12.52
CA CYS A 13 5.02 6.37 -13.70
C CYS A 13 5.98 5.45 -14.46
N ASP A 14 7.25 5.82 -14.58
CA ASP A 14 8.26 5.03 -15.30
C ASP A 14 8.62 3.75 -14.52
N ARG A 15 8.67 3.81 -13.19
CA ARG A 15 8.90 2.64 -12.31
C ARG A 15 7.61 1.92 -11.89
N ARG A 16 6.52 2.04 -12.65
CA ARG A 16 5.21 1.44 -12.36
C ARG A 16 5.28 -0.04 -11.97
N MET A 17 6.14 -0.83 -12.61
CA MET A 17 6.31 -2.26 -12.29
C MET A 17 6.83 -2.49 -10.87
N GLN A 18 7.75 -1.66 -10.37
CA GLN A 18 8.29 -1.79 -9.01
C GLN A 18 7.23 -1.43 -7.95
N PHE A 19 6.50 -0.34 -8.18
CA PHE A 19 5.37 0.02 -7.30
C PHE A 19 4.25 -1.02 -7.33
N PHE A 20 4.01 -1.66 -8.46
CA PHE A 20 3.06 -2.76 -8.56
C PHE A 20 3.50 -3.98 -7.72
N TYR A 21 4.78 -4.34 -7.73
CA TYR A 21 5.28 -5.42 -6.86
C TYR A 21 5.13 -5.08 -5.38
N ILE A 22 5.44 -3.84 -4.97
CA ILE A 22 5.28 -3.39 -3.57
C ILE A 22 3.81 -3.42 -3.18
N PHE A 23 2.91 -2.97 -4.06
CA PHE A 23 1.46 -3.03 -3.85
C PHE A 23 0.97 -4.48 -3.71
N ALA A 24 1.38 -5.36 -4.62
CA ALA A 24 1.00 -6.77 -4.61
C ALA A 24 1.52 -7.49 -3.35
N PHE A 25 2.75 -7.20 -2.95
CA PHE A 25 3.35 -7.75 -1.73
C PHE A 25 2.62 -7.24 -0.49
N SER A 26 2.32 -5.92 -0.43
CA SER A 26 1.55 -5.34 0.67
C SER A 26 0.16 -5.98 0.80
N LEU A 27 -0.54 -6.15 -0.34
CA LEU A 27 -1.85 -6.83 -0.38
C LEU A 27 -1.78 -8.29 0.07
N PHE A 28 -0.76 -9.02 -0.36
CA PHE A 28 -0.56 -10.41 0.03
C PHE A 28 -0.38 -10.55 1.54
N PHE A 29 0.49 -9.73 2.14
CA PHE A 29 0.70 -9.73 3.58
C PHE A 29 -0.55 -9.27 4.34
N LEU A 30 -1.29 -8.29 3.80
CA LEU A 30 -2.53 -7.82 4.40
C LEU A 30 -3.61 -8.93 4.38
N LEU A 31 -3.72 -9.68 3.29
CA LEU A 31 -4.62 -10.84 3.19
C LEU A 31 -4.28 -11.97 4.18
N LEU A 32 -3.00 -12.13 4.54
CA LEU A 32 -2.59 -13.07 5.58
C LEU A 32 -2.82 -12.51 6.99
N THR A 33 -2.61 -11.21 7.18
CA THR A 33 -2.69 -10.55 8.49
C THR A 33 -4.13 -10.40 8.96
N ILE A 34 -5.08 -10.11 8.06
CA ILE A 34 -6.51 -9.98 8.40
C ILE A 34 -7.06 -11.24 9.10
N PRO A 35 -6.99 -12.46 8.53
CA PRO A 35 -7.50 -13.65 9.19
C PRO A 35 -6.73 -13.98 10.46
N TYR A 36 -5.42 -13.69 10.51
CA TYR A 36 -4.60 -13.89 11.70
C TYR A 36 -5.08 -13.05 12.89
N LEU A 37 -5.60 -11.85 12.65
CA LEU A 37 -6.17 -10.99 13.70
C LEU A 37 -7.42 -11.58 14.36
N PHE A 38 -8.17 -12.47 13.68
CA PHE A 38 -9.34 -13.12 14.27
C PHE A 38 -8.97 -14.34 15.13
N VAL A 39 -7.76 -14.87 14.99
CA VAL A 39 -7.29 -16.06 15.72
C VAL A 39 -6.49 -15.68 16.96
N ILE A 40 -5.82 -14.53 16.95
CA ILE A 40 -4.90 -14.15 18.02
C ILE A 40 -5.60 -13.48 19.20
N ASP A 41 -5.11 -13.75 20.42
CA ASP A 41 -5.67 -13.19 21.64
C ASP A 41 -5.59 -11.65 21.66
N PRO A 42 -6.72 -10.94 21.84
CA PRO A 42 -6.78 -9.48 21.76
C PRO A 42 -6.04 -8.77 22.91
N ASN A 43 -5.77 -9.47 24.01
CA ASN A 43 -5.00 -8.94 25.16
C ASN A 43 -3.48 -9.13 25.02
N SER A 44 -3.01 -9.71 23.92
CA SER A 44 -1.58 -9.95 23.70
C SER A 44 -0.92 -8.78 22.97
N ALA A 45 0.35 -8.50 23.29
CA ALA A 45 1.16 -7.52 22.56
C ALA A 45 1.24 -7.82 21.05
N LEU A 46 1.15 -9.10 20.68
CA LEU A 46 1.13 -9.55 19.29
C LEU A 46 -0.10 -9.03 18.52
N TYR A 47 -1.27 -8.90 19.17
CA TYR A 47 -2.46 -8.34 18.52
C TYR A 47 -2.24 -6.87 18.16
N VAL A 48 -1.65 -6.08 19.07
CA VAL A 48 -1.35 -4.66 18.83
C VAL A 48 -0.35 -4.48 17.69
N VAL A 49 0.72 -5.30 17.67
CA VAL A 49 1.71 -5.24 16.58
C VAL A 49 1.10 -5.67 15.25
N SER A 50 0.29 -6.74 15.25
CA SER A 50 -0.34 -7.24 14.04
C SER A 50 -1.38 -6.27 13.48
N THR A 51 -2.14 -5.59 14.34
CA THR A 51 -3.09 -4.54 13.93
C THR A 51 -2.37 -3.33 13.34
N LEU A 52 -1.29 -2.86 13.97
CA LEU A 52 -0.47 -1.77 13.43
C LEU A 52 0.14 -2.12 12.06
N ASN A 53 0.61 -3.36 11.90
CA ASN A 53 1.10 -3.84 10.61
C ASN A 53 0.00 -3.86 9.56
N ALA A 54 -1.20 -4.35 9.88
CA ALA A 54 -2.34 -4.36 8.96
C ALA A 54 -2.72 -2.94 8.52
N VAL A 55 -2.75 -1.98 9.46
CA VAL A 55 -3.04 -0.57 9.16
C VAL A 55 -1.95 0.04 8.28
N GLY A 56 -0.67 -0.19 8.61
CA GLY A 56 0.46 0.31 7.83
C GLY A 56 0.46 -0.23 6.40
N LEU A 57 0.25 -1.54 6.24
CA LEU A 57 0.12 -2.20 4.93
C LEU A 57 -1.09 -1.66 4.14
N GLY A 58 -2.21 -1.40 4.83
CA GLY A 58 -3.42 -0.84 4.22
C GLY A 58 -3.20 0.56 3.66
N ILE A 59 -2.55 1.44 4.44
CA ILE A 59 -2.18 2.79 3.99
C ILE A 59 -1.20 2.71 2.82
N PHE A 60 -0.18 1.84 2.90
CA PHE A 60 0.79 1.65 1.82
C PHE A 60 0.13 1.15 0.53
N ALA A 61 -0.79 0.18 0.64
CA ALA A 61 -1.53 -0.35 -0.49
C ALA A 61 -2.43 0.72 -1.12
N LEU A 62 -3.11 1.53 -0.29
CA LEU A 62 -3.93 2.64 -0.79
C LEU A 62 -3.09 3.68 -1.52
N LEU A 63 -1.99 4.16 -0.93
CA LEU A 63 -1.13 5.18 -1.53
C LEU A 63 -0.51 4.72 -2.85
N SER A 64 0.02 3.50 -2.89
CA SER A 64 0.59 2.93 -4.11
C SER A 64 -0.47 2.68 -5.18
N GLY A 65 -1.65 2.18 -4.80
CA GLY A 65 -2.79 2.03 -5.72
C GLY A 65 -3.28 3.37 -6.28
N LEU A 66 -3.36 4.41 -5.44
CA LEU A 66 -3.76 5.76 -5.84
C LEU A 66 -2.76 6.36 -6.82
N ALA A 67 -1.46 6.22 -6.56
CA ALA A 67 -0.41 6.69 -7.45
C ALA A 67 -0.50 6.01 -8.83
N ILE A 68 -0.70 4.69 -8.87
CA ILE A 68 -0.88 3.94 -10.13
C ILE A 68 -2.17 4.36 -10.85
N PHE A 69 -3.27 4.59 -10.12
CA PHE A 69 -4.54 5.02 -10.70
C PHE A 69 -4.45 6.42 -11.31
N TYR A 70 -3.80 7.37 -10.63
CA TYR A 70 -3.55 8.71 -11.16
C TYR A 70 -2.68 8.66 -12.41
N CYS A 71 -1.60 7.88 -12.40
CA CYS A 71 -0.75 7.66 -13.57
C CYS A 71 -1.54 7.11 -14.78
N LYS A 72 -2.40 6.12 -14.58
CA LYS A 72 -3.24 5.54 -15.65
C LYS A 72 -4.32 6.50 -16.17
N ARG A 73 -4.76 7.46 -15.36
CA ARG A 73 -5.86 8.37 -15.71
C ARG A 73 -5.38 9.63 -16.44
N ASN A 74 -4.15 10.08 -16.18
CA ASN A 74 -3.59 11.33 -16.72
C ASN A 74 -2.56 11.13 -17.84
N PHE A 75 -2.10 9.90 -18.09
CA PHE A 75 -1.24 9.50 -19.22
C PHE A 75 -1.90 8.36 -19.99
#